data_AF-A0A133S432-F1
#
_entry.id   AF-A0A133S432-F1
#
_cell.length_a   1.000
_cell.length_b   1.000
_cell.length_c   1.000
_cell.angle_alpha   90.00
_cell.angle_beta   90.00
_cell.angle_gamma   90.00
#
_symmetry.space_group_name_H-M   'P 1'
#
loop_
_entity.id
_entity.type
_entity.pdbx_description
1 polymer ?
#
loop_
_entity_poly.entity_id
_entity_poly.type
_entity_poly.pdbx_seq_one_letter_code
_entity_poly.pdbx_strand_id
1 'polypeptide(L)'
;MEKVNQRGKYLFIAGIISLIIAIVILFVIPDPSANNVEIAKKATSAMQAAQEISKNNQTSILMHTIGMGLLGFGITGTVGGFILKSMKKKQ
;
A
#
# COMPACT_ATOMS: atom_id res chain seq x y z
N MET A 1 25.01 -1.20 21.48
CA MET A 1 23.84 -0.55 22.14
C MET A 1 23.32 0.70 21.40
N GLU A 2 24.16 1.61 20.90
CA GLU A 2 23.71 2.85 20.23
C GLU A 2 23.14 2.62 18.82
N LYS A 3 23.78 1.76 18.02
CA LYS A 3 23.32 1.40 16.66
C LYS A 3 21.89 0.80 16.64
N VAL A 4 21.51 0.04 17.67
CA VAL A 4 20.16 -0.57 17.76
C VAL A 4 19.07 0.47 18.03
N ASN A 5 19.38 1.50 18.82
CA ASN A 5 18.46 2.61 19.09
C ASN A 5 18.17 3.44 17.83
N GLN A 6 19.21 3.72 17.04
CA GLN A 6 19.04 4.38 15.74
C GLN A 6 18.20 3.52 14.78
N ARG A 7 18.45 2.20 14.70
CA ARG A 7 17.65 1.27 13.88
C ARG A 7 16.18 1.26 14.29
N GLY A 8 15.86 1.18 15.58
CA GLY A 8 14.48 1.24 16.07
C GLY A 8 13.79 2.57 15.73
N LYS A 9 14.49 3.70 15.87
CA LYS A 9 13.98 5.03 15.48
C LYS A 9 13.70 5.11 13.98
N TYR A 10 14.63 4.67 13.13
CA TYR A 10 14.44 4.70 11.67
C TYR A 10 13.33 3.75 11.22
N LEU A 11 13.25 2.55 11.80
CA LEU A 11 12.19 1.59 11.49
C LEU A 11 10.81 2.13 11.90
N PHE A 12 10.73 2.80 13.07
CA PHE A 12 9.49 3.43 13.53
C PHE A 12 9.02 4.53 12.56
N ILE A 13 9.93 5.42 12.15
CA ILE A 13 9.63 6.50 11.20
C ILE A 13 9.26 5.94 9.83
N ALA A 14 10.02 4.97 9.31
CA ALA A 14 9.73 4.32 8.03
C ALA A 14 8.38 3.61 8.05
N GLY A 15 8.02 2.96 9.17
CA GLY A 15 6.71 2.34 9.37
C GLY A 15 5.57 3.36 9.27
N ILE A 16 5.69 4.49 9.97
CA ILE A 16 4.66 5.55 9.92
C ILE A 16 4.51 6.12 8.50
N ILE A 17 5.61 6.43 7.83
CA ILE A 17 5.58 6.95 6.45
C ILE A 17 4.90 5.95 5.52
N SER A 18 5.27 4.68 5.62
CA SER A 18 4.68 3.61 4.82
C SER A 18 3.19 3.44 5.08
N LEU A 19 2.75 3.56 6.34
CA LEU A 19 1.34 3.50 6.73
C LEU A 19 0.53 4.63 6.08
N ILE A 20 1.05 5.86 6.09
CA ILE A 20 0.39 7.01 5.46
C ILE A 20 0.23 6.78 3.96
N ILE A 21 1.30 6.35 3.28
CA ILE A 21 1.25 6.07 1.83
C ILE A 21 0.26 4.94 1.53
N ALA A 22 0.26 3.88 2.33
CA ALA A 22 -0.66 2.76 2.16
C ALA A 22 -2.13 3.19 2.28
N ILE A 23 -2.47 4.01 3.28
CA ILE A 23 -3.82 4.55 3.46
C ILE A 23 -4.21 5.39 2.25
N VAL A 24 -3.34 6.27 1.75
CA VAL A 24 -3.63 7.06 0.55
C VAL A 24 -3.92 6.15 -0.64
N ILE A 25 -3.09 5.14 -0.90
CA ILE A 25 -3.29 4.20 -2.01
C ILE A 25 -4.62 3.45 -1.86
N LEU A 26 -4.91 2.90 -0.68
CA LEU A 26 -6.06 2.01 -0.49
C LEU A 26 -7.40 2.75 -0.42
N PHE A 27 -7.42 4.01 0.01
CA PHE A 27 -8.66 4.78 0.20
C PHE A 27 -8.93 5.81 -0.91
N VAL A 28 -7.93 6.16 -1.72
CA VAL A 28 -8.10 7.13 -2.82
C VAL A 28 -8.29 6.44 -4.17
N ILE A 29 -7.86 5.19 -4.33
CA ILE A 29 -8.01 4.49 -5.61
C ILE A 29 -9.48 4.12 -5.83
N PRO A 30 -10.08 4.55 -6.95
CA PRO A 30 -11.47 4.30 -7.25
C PRO A 30 -11.73 2.81 -7.51
N ASP A 31 -12.97 2.38 -7.26
CA ASP A 31 -13.42 1.01 -7.56
C ASP A 31 -13.23 0.71 -9.05
N PRO A 32 -12.38 -0.28 -9.42
CA PRO A 32 -12.12 -0.62 -10.82
C PRO A 32 -13.38 -1.06 -11.57
N SER A 33 -14.40 -1.55 -10.85
CA SER A 33 -15.65 -2.04 -11.42
C SER A 33 -16.47 -0.91 -12.05
N ALA A 34 -16.46 0.28 -11.44
CA ALA A 34 -17.13 1.46 -11.99
C ALA A 34 -16.48 1.87 -13.33
N ASN A 35 -15.15 1.85 -13.38
CA ASN A 35 -14.39 2.15 -14.60
C ASN A 35 -14.66 1.13 -15.71
N ASN A 36 -14.79 -0.16 -15.35
CA ASN A 36 -15.10 -1.23 -16.31
C ASN A 36 -16.47 -1.05 -16.99
N VAL A 37 -17.47 -0.54 -16.27
CA VAL A 37 -18.79 -0.22 -16.85
C VAL A 37 -18.66 0.90 -17.90
N GLU A 38 -17.84 1.90 -17.63
CA GLU A 38 -17.62 3.01 -18.56
C GLU A 38 -16.84 2.56 -19.80
N ILE A 39 -15.82 1.71 -19.63
CA ILE A 39 -15.07 1.08 -20.73
C ILE A 39 -16.02 0.28 -21.63
N ALA A 40 -16.89 -0.56 -21.05
CA ALA A 40 -17.84 -1.36 -21.80
C ALA A 40 -18.84 -0.51 -22.61
N LYS A 41 -19.24 0.66 -22.08
CA LYS A 41 -20.14 1.60 -22.79
C LYS A 41 -19.46 2.32 -23.95
N LYS A 42 -18.14 2.55 -23.87
CA LYS A 42 -17.37 3.29 -24.88
C LYS A 42 -16.74 2.40 -25.95
N ALA A 43 -16.58 1.11 -25.67
CA ALA A 43 -15.95 0.18 -26.58
C ALA A 43 -16.80 -0.07 -27.84
N THR A 44 -16.12 -0.18 -28.99
CA THR A 44 -16.78 -0.47 -30.28
C THR A 44 -16.90 -1.96 -30.56
N SER A 45 -16.27 -2.81 -29.74
CA SER A 45 -16.35 -4.27 -29.83
C SER A 45 -16.13 -4.93 -28.47
N ALA A 46 -16.63 -6.15 -28.33
CA ALA A 46 -16.41 -6.97 -27.13
C ALA A 46 -14.93 -7.26 -26.87
N MET A 47 -14.14 -7.45 -27.94
CA MET A 47 -12.70 -7.70 -27.83
C MET A 47 -11.96 -6.47 -27.28
N GLN A 48 -12.29 -5.28 -27.79
CA GLN A 48 -11.71 -4.02 -27.28
C GLN A 48 -12.07 -3.82 -25.80
N ALA A 49 -13.34 -4.00 -25.44
CA ALA A 49 -13.79 -3.88 -24.05
C ALA A 49 -13.02 -4.83 -23.12
N ALA A 50 -12.88 -6.10 -23.51
CA ALA A 50 -12.17 -7.09 -22.71
C ALA A 50 -10.69 -6.72 -22.49
N GLN A 51 -10.02 -6.19 -23.52
CA GLN A 51 -8.62 -5.80 -23.42
C GLN A 51 -8.43 -4.59 -22.50
N GLU A 52 -9.28 -3.57 -22.62
CA GLU A 52 -9.21 -2.37 -21.78
C GLU A 52 -9.61 -2.67 -20.32
N ILE A 53 -10.63 -3.50 -20.08
CA ILE A 53 -11.02 -3.97 -18.74
C ILE A 53 -9.89 -4.76 -18.10
N SER A 54 -9.24 -5.66 -18.85
CA SER A 54 -8.11 -6.43 -18.34
C SER A 54 -6.97 -5.52 -17.89
N LYS A 55 -6.62 -4.50 -18.69
CA LYS A 55 -5.59 -3.51 -18.35
C LYS A 55 -5.97 -2.70 -17.11
N ASN A 56 -7.24 -2.29 -16.99
CA ASN A 56 -7.75 -1.57 -15.82
C ASN A 56 -7.64 -2.43 -14.55
N ASN A 57 -8.05 -3.71 -14.64
CA ASN A 57 -7.97 -4.65 -13.52
C ASN A 57 -6.53 -4.94 -13.10
N GLN A 58 -5.60 -5.13 -14.05
CA GLN A 58 -4.18 -5.33 -13.73
C GLN A 58 -3.58 -4.14 -13.00
N THR A 59 -3.89 -2.92 -13.46
CA THR A 59 -3.44 -1.69 -12.80
C THR A 59 -3.99 -1.59 -11.37
N SER A 60 -5.28 -1.87 -11.19
CA SER A 60 -5.92 -1.86 -9.87
C SER A 60 -5.31 -2.88 -8.93
N ILE A 61 -5.12 -4.13 -9.38
CA ILE A 61 -4.49 -5.20 -8.59
C ILE A 61 -3.07 -4.81 -8.19
N LEU A 62 -2.27 -4.26 -9.11
CA LEU A 62 -0.90 -3.82 -8.82
C LEU A 62 -0.89 -2.77 -7.71
N MET A 63 -1.73 -1.75 -7.82
CA MET A 63 -1.80 -0.69 -6.82
C MET A 63 -2.31 -1.20 -5.47
N HIS A 64 -3.33 -2.07 -5.44
CA HIS A 64 -3.79 -2.71 -4.21
C HIS A 64 -2.69 -3.56 -3.58
N THR A 65 -1.92 -4.29 -4.39
CA THR A 65 -0.80 -5.12 -3.89
C THR A 65 0.27 -4.26 -3.25
N ILE A 66 0.65 -3.14 -3.89
CA ILE A 66 1.59 -2.17 -3.33
C ILE A 66 1.03 -1.57 -2.03
N GLY A 67 -0.24 -1.15 -2.04
CA GLY A 67 -0.91 -0.59 -0.87
C GLY A 67 -0.94 -1.57 0.32
N MET A 68 -1.28 -2.84 0.06
CA MET A 68 -1.29 -3.91 1.08
C MET A 68 0.12 -4.24 1.59
N GLY A 69 1.12 -4.28 0.71
CA GLY A 69 2.51 -4.48 1.10
C GLY A 69 3.02 -3.36 2.01
N LEU A 70 2.74 -2.10 1.64
CA LEU A 70 3.06 -0.92 2.46
C LEU A 70 2.27 -0.89 3.77
N LEU A 71 1.00 -1.32 3.78
CA LEU A 71 0.22 -1.41 5.00
C LEU A 71 0.83 -2.42 5.99
N GLY A 72 1.17 -3.62 5.51
CA GLY A 72 1.80 -4.66 6.32
C GLY A 72 3.17 -4.24 6.85
N PHE A 73 4.01 -3.64 5.99
CA PHE A 73 5.28 -3.05 6.41
C PHE A 73 5.08 -1.90 7.40
N GLY A 74 4.12 -1.02 7.16
CA GLY A 74 3.81 0.13 8.00
C GLY A 74 3.44 -0.30 9.43
N ILE A 75 2.49 -1.22 9.57
CA ILE A 75 2.07 -1.77 10.86
C ILE A 75 3.25 -2.43 11.57
N THR A 76 3.93 -3.36 10.89
CA THR A 76 5.03 -4.14 11.49
C THR A 76 6.22 -3.25 11.86
N GLY A 77 6.57 -2.29 11.01
CA GLY A 77 7.66 -1.35 11.20
C GLY A 77 7.38 -0.36 12.35
N THR A 78 6.15 0.16 12.45
CA THR A 78 5.76 1.04 13.55
C THR A 78 5.78 0.28 14.89
N VAL A 79 5.15 -0.89 14.98
CA VAL A 79 5.12 -1.66 16.24
C VAL A 79 6.51 -2.18 16.61
N GLY A 80 7.21 -2.81 15.66
CA GLY A 80 8.56 -3.35 15.87
C GLY A 80 9.58 -2.25 16.20
N GLY A 81 9.53 -1.12 15.51
CA GLY A 81 10.36 0.05 15.79
C GLY A 81 10.11 0.64 17.18
N PHE A 82 8.85 0.70 17.62
CA PHE A 82 8.48 1.14 18.97
C PHE A 82 9.02 0.22 20.06
N ILE A 83 8.88 -1.10 19.89
CA ILE A 83 9.38 -2.11 20.84
C ILE A 83 10.90 -2.02 20.95
N LEU A 84 11.62 -2.01 19.82
CA LEU A 84 13.09 -1.91 19.80
C LEU A 84 13.61 -0.63 20.47
N LYS A 85 12.88 0.49 20.31
CA LYS A 85 13.17 1.75 21.00
C LYS A 85 12.91 1.66 22.51
N SER A 86 11.87 0.96 22.92
CA SER A 86 11.39 0.90 24.32
C SER A 86 12.15 -0.10 25.19
N MET A 87 12.60 -1.24 24.64
CA MET A 87 13.39 -2.25 25.36
C MET A 87 14.69 -1.67 25.94
N LYS A 88 15.25 -0.64 25.32
CA LYS A 88 16.46 0.04 25.79
C LYS A 88 16.20 1.12 26.84
N LYS A 89 14.96 1.56 27.05
CA LYS A 89 14.61 2.52 28.12
C LYS A 89 14.55 1.85 29.51
N LYS A 90 14.51 0.51 29.54
CA LYS A 90 14.35 -0.32 30.73
C LYS A 90 15.66 -0.97 31.21
N GLN A 91 16.77 -0.81 30.46
CA GLN A 91 18.13 -1.20 30.84
C GLN A 91 18.94 0.06 31.10
#